data_AF-X6NW01-F1
#
_entry.id   AF-X6NW01-F1
#
_cell.length_a   1.000
_cell.length_b   1.000
_cell.length_c   1.000
_cell.angle_alpha   90.00
_cell.angle_beta   90.00
_cell.angle_gamma   90.00
#
_symmetry.space_group_name_H-M   'P 1'
#
loop_
_entity.id
_entity.type
_entity.pdbx_description
1 polymer ?
#
loop_
_entity_poly.entity_id
_entity_poly.type
_entity_poly.pdbx_seq_one_letter_code
_entity_poly.pdbx_strand_id
1 'polypeptide(L)'
;MRAIIGGSANHLLFITHSPANISVFNLNIFQYIKHETLPSDIWITYHCFVPKNKKSNEMLLFCKKTGLSIKYDEDHNTFEIHKIRVCTTINSLHSYACICVDDFILFLWMRLASPLPIAIANCVAVLSEDNAFVHILGFAEVASIHIKTKLKDCMGRIEQWVSEDKEIIDIEDVNIELEEMKQNLDITK
;
A
#
# COMPACT_ATOMS: atom_id res chain seq x y z
N MET A 1 5.51 -1.62 -11.67
CA MET A 1 6.70 -2.02 -10.91
C MET A 1 6.89 -1.01 -9.78
N ARG A 2 7.28 -1.43 -8.59
CA ARG A 2 7.74 -0.54 -7.51
C ARG A 2 8.98 -1.12 -6.86
N ALA A 3 9.83 -0.25 -6.32
CA ALA A 3 11.03 -0.66 -5.65
C ALA A 3 11.21 0.11 -4.35
N ILE A 4 11.77 -0.55 -3.35
CA ILE A 4 12.18 0.06 -2.08
C ILE A 4 13.56 -0.47 -1.69
N ILE A 5 14.30 0.36 -0.96
CA ILE A 5 15.57 -0.04 -0.36
C ILE A 5 15.29 -0.46 1.09
N GLY A 6 15.84 -1.59 1.49
CA GLY A 6 15.75 -2.13 2.84
C GLY A 6 16.96 -3.01 3.14
N GLY A 7 16.79 -3.99 4.02
CA GLY A 7 17.92 -4.72 4.60
C GLY A 7 18.40 -4.03 5.88
N SER A 8 18.94 -4.81 6.80
CA SER A 8 19.57 -4.39 8.05
C SER A 8 20.58 -3.25 7.86
N ALA A 9 21.27 -3.24 6.72
CA ALA A 9 22.24 -2.23 6.32
C ALA A 9 21.83 -1.39 5.08
N ASN A 10 20.54 -1.31 4.74
CA ASN A 10 20.04 -0.60 3.54
C ASN A 10 20.73 -1.02 2.23
N HIS A 11 21.08 -2.29 2.12
CA HIS A 11 21.87 -2.85 1.03
C HIS A 11 21.05 -3.77 0.11
N LEU A 12 19.75 -3.91 0.37
CA LEU A 12 18.85 -4.74 -0.43
C LEU A 12 17.86 -3.87 -1.18
N LEU A 13 17.67 -4.19 -2.45
CA LEU A 13 16.65 -3.61 -3.32
C LEU A 13 15.54 -4.64 -3.53
N PHE A 14 14.36 -4.33 -3.00
CA PHE A 14 13.16 -5.13 -3.20
C PHE A 14 12.35 -4.54 -4.35
N ILE A 15 12.10 -5.34 -5.39
CA ILE A 15 11.36 -4.93 -6.58
C ILE A 15 10.11 -5.78 -6.71
N THR A 16 8.96 -5.14 -6.82
CA THR A 16 7.67 -5.79 -7.08
C THR A 16 7.16 -5.47 -8.48
N HIS A 17 6.70 -6.48 -9.22
CA HIS A 17 6.23 -6.31 -10.59
C HIS A 17 5.15 -7.32 -11.01
N SER A 18 4.38 -6.95 -12.03
CA SER A 18 3.35 -7.80 -12.64
C SER A 18 3.97 -9.12 -13.15
N PRO A 19 3.25 -10.26 -13.10
CA PRO A 19 1.88 -10.43 -12.59
C PRO A 19 1.73 -10.40 -11.06
N ALA A 20 2.62 -11.01 -10.28
CA ALA A 20 2.53 -11.00 -8.81
C ALA A 20 3.89 -11.36 -8.21
N ASN A 21 4.97 -10.69 -8.62
CA ASN A 21 6.33 -11.09 -8.25
C ASN A 21 7.00 -10.09 -7.34
N ILE A 22 7.87 -10.59 -6.47
CA ILE A 22 8.88 -9.82 -5.75
C ILE A 22 10.27 -10.39 -6.07
N SER A 23 11.26 -9.52 -6.23
CA SER A 23 12.66 -9.87 -6.44
C SER A 23 13.56 -9.06 -5.51
N VAL A 24 14.67 -9.66 -5.08
CA VAL A 24 15.66 -9.07 -4.18
C VAL A 24 17.01 -9.00 -4.89
N PHE A 25 17.64 -7.84 -4.83
CA PHE A 25 19.00 -7.61 -5.31
C PHE A 25 19.87 -7.05 -4.18
N ASN A 26 21.12 -7.47 -4.12
CA ASN A 26 22.12 -6.88 -3.26
C ASN A 26 22.76 -5.69 -3.96
N LEU A 27 22.64 -4.49 -3.39
CA LEU A 27 23.15 -3.24 -3.93
C LEU A 27 24.66 -3.07 -3.75
N ASN A 28 25.27 -3.73 -2.77
CA ASN A 28 26.73 -3.63 -2.54
C ASN A 28 27.52 -4.38 -3.61
N ILE A 29 27.01 -5.54 -4.03
CA ILE A 29 27.67 -6.42 -5.01
C ILE A 29 26.96 -6.41 -6.38
N PHE A 30 25.84 -5.69 -6.51
CA PHE A 30 25.01 -5.62 -7.72
C PHE A 30 24.55 -6.99 -8.24
N GLN A 31 24.23 -7.92 -7.33
CA GLN A 31 23.81 -9.27 -7.68
C GLN A 31 22.35 -9.55 -7.32
N TYR A 32 21.72 -10.37 -8.14
CA TYR A 32 20.40 -10.95 -7.85
C TYR A 32 20.52 -11.98 -6.72
N ILE A 33 19.57 -11.94 -5.78
CA ILE A 33 19.51 -12.88 -4.66
C ILE A 33 18.37 -13.88 -4.87
N LYS A 34 17.13 -13.39 -5.00
CA LYS A 34 15.95 -14.26 -5.02
C LYS A 34 14.74 -13.62 -5.69
N HIS A 35 13.84 -14.47 -6.18
CA HIS A 35 12.48 -14.13 -6.56
C HIS A 35 11.48 -14.96 -5.76
N GLU A 36 10.27 -14.41 -5.61
CA GLU A 36 9.13 -15.09 -5.03
C GLU A 36 7.83 -14.66 -5.71
N THR A 37 6.87 -15.58 -5.79
CA THR A 37 5.53 -15.26 -6.28
C THR A 37 4.65 -14.92 -5.08
N LEU A 38 4.09 -13.72 -5.09
CA LEU A 38 3.20 -13.22 -4.05
C LEU A 38 1.81 -13.88 -4.19
N PRO A 39 1.17 -14.24 -3.07
CA PRO A 39 -0.17 -14.84 -3.06
C PRO A 39 -1.23 -13.79 -3.38
N SER A 40 -1.48 -13.56 -4.68
CA SER A 40 -2.52 -12.68 -5.17
C SER A 40 -3.33 -13.34 -6.28
N ASP A 41 -4.66 -13.27 -6.16
CA ASP A 41 -5.59 -13.79 -7.16
C ASP A 41 -5.73 -12.81 -8.35
N ILE A 42 -5.03 -11.68 -8.32
CA ILE A 42 -5.08 -10.59 -9.30
C ILE A 42 -3.67 -10.11 -9.66
N TRP A 43 -3.54 -9.43 -10.80
CA TRP A 43 -2.26 -8.83 -11.17
C TRP A 43 -1.93 -7.62 -10.30
N ILE A 44 -0.71 -7.57 -9.76
CA ILE A 44 -0.17 -6.41 -9.03
C ILE A 44 0.14 -5.29 -10.03
N THR A 45 -0.87 -4.44 -10.24
CA THR A 45 -0.83 -3.29 -11.15
C THR A 45 -1.24 -2.06 -10.35
N TYR A 46 -0.50 -0.96 -10.51
CA TYR A 46 -0.69 0.27 -9.73
C TYR A 46 -0.70 0.06 -8.20
N HIS A 47 -0.14 -1.05 -7.70
CA HIS A 47 -0.13 -1.43 -6.29
C HIS A 47 0.64 -0.42 -5.44
N CYS A 48 0.37 -0.32 -4.14
CA CYS A 48 1.25 0.32 -3.17
C CYS A 48 2.29 -0.68 -2.67
N PHE A 49 3.55 -0.26 -2.52
CA PHE A 49 4.61 -1.07 -1.92
C PHE A 49 5.50 -0.17 -1.07
N VAL A 50 5.53 -0.44 0.23
CA VAL A 50 6.18 0.44 1.22
C VAL A 50 6.86 -0.40 2.31
N PRO A 51 7.96 0.10 2.90
CA PRO A 51 8.51 -0.49 4.12
C PRO A 51 7.55 -0.23 5.28
N LYS A 52 7.42 -1.21 6.18
CA LYS A 52 6.66 -1.04 7.43
C LYS A 52 7.41 -0.10 8.37
N ASN A 53 8.73 -0.30 8.51
CA ASN A 53 9.63 0.59 9.26
C ASN A 53 10.87 0.90 8.43
N LYS A 54 11.50 2.06 8.64
CA LYS A 54 12.67 2.55 7.86
C LYS A 54 13.92 1.64 7.85
N LYS A 55 14.00 0.63 8.73
CA LYS A 55 15.17 -0.27 8.87
C LYS A 55 14.78 -1.74 9.00
N SER A 56 13.54 -2.11 8.68
CA SER A 56 13.11 -3.50 8.75
C SER A 56 12.99 -4.10 7.36
N ASN A 57 13.14 -5.41 7.28
CA ASN A 57 12.77 -6.21 6.12
C ASN A 57 11.27 -6.53 6.10
N GLU A 58 10.48 -5.73 6.81
CA GLU A 58 9.03 -5.86 6.82
C GLU A 58 8.46 -4.80 5.89
N MET A 59 7.58 -5.26 5.01
CA MET A 59 7.05 -4.49 3.90
C MET A 59 5.56 -4.75 3.81
N LEU A 60 4.83 -3.75 3.35
CA LEU A 60 3.41 -3.85 3.12
C LEU A 60 3.13 -3.62 1.63
N LEU A 61 2.27 -4.48 1.07
CA LEU A 61 1.80 -4.36 -0.29
C LEU A 61 0.28 -4.31 -0.31
N PHE A 62 -0.27 -3.32 -1.00
CA PHE A 62 -1.72 -3.17 -1.17
C PHE A 62 -2.06 -3.03 -2.66
N CYS A 63 -3.02 -3.79 -3.14
CA CYS A 63 -3.46 -3.78 -4.53
C CYS A 63 -4.92 -4.19 -4.62
N LYS A 64 -5.83 -3.25 -4.92
CA LYS A 64 -7.29 -3.49 -4.93
C LYS A 64 -7.72 -4.13 -3.59
N LYS A 65 -8.35 -5.31 -3.62
CA LYS A 65 -8.75 -6.10 -2.44
C LYS A 65 -7.62 -6.88 -1.77
N THR A 66 -6.40 -6.88 -2.32
CA THR A 66 -5.28 -7.66 -1.79
C THR A 66 -4.40 -6.80 -0.91
N GLY A 67 -4.25 -7.18 0.35
CA GLY A 67 -3.26 -6.64 1.26
C GLY A 67 -2.30 -7.75 1.68
N LEU A 68 -1.00 -7.49 1.65
CA LEU A 68 0.04 -8.43 2.06
C LEU A 68 1.00 -7.77 3.07
N SER A 69 1.28 -8.48 4.15
CA SER A 69 2.42 -8.25 5.03
C SER A 69 3.53 -9.21 4.62
N ILE A 70 4.66 -8.66 4.21
CA ILE A 70 5.80 -9.40 3.66
C ILE A 70 6.98 -9.15 4.60
N LYS A 71 7.56 -10.21 5.13
CA LYS A 71 8.80 -10.16 5.89
C LYS A 71 9.88 -10.96 5.17
N TYR A 72 11.07 -10.40 5.05
CA TYR A 72 12.21 -11.05 4.42
C TYR A 72 13.29 -11.40 5.46
N ASP A 73 13.68 -12.66 5.48
CA ASP A 73 14.77 -13.19 6.30
C ASP A 73 16.08 -13.09 5.50
N GLU A 74 16.99 -12.24 5.96
CA GLU A 74 18.30 -12.00 5.33
C GLU A 74 19.24 -13.21 5.44
N ASP A 75 19.16 -13.98 6.52
CA ASP A 75 20.07 -15.08 6.79
C ASP A 75 19.74 -16.30 5.91
N HIS A 76 18.44 -16.55 5.75
CA HIS A 76 17.94 -17.70 4.99
C HIS A 76 17.50 -17.34 3.57
N ASN A 77 17.43 -16.05 3.24
CA ASN A 77 16.87 -15.54 1.99
C ASN A 77 15.45 -16.08 1.75
N THR A 78 14.58 -16.03 2.75
CA THR A 78 13.19 -16.52 2.65
C THR A 78 12.19 -15.41 2.88
N PHE A 79 10.98 -15.59 2.33
CA PHE A 79 9.86 -14.69 2.53
C PHE A 79 8.81 -15.35 3.42
N GLU A 80 8.35 -14.62 4.43
CA GLU A 80 7.17 -14.91 5.22
C GLU A 80 6.07 -13.94 4.80
N ILE A 81 4.99 -14.45 4.20
CA ILE A 81 3.94 -13.63 3.59
C ILE A 81 2.58 -13.96 4.19
N HIS A 82 1.93 -12.94 4.73
CA HIS A 82 0.59 -13.04 5.31
C HIS A 82 -0.38 -12.13 4.57
N LYS A 83 -1.57 -12.66 4.25
CA LYS A 83 -2.68 -11.83 3.77
C LYS A 83 -3.20 -10.99 4.94
N ILE A 84 -3.43 -9.71 4.70
CA ILE A 84 -4.02 -8.78 5.68
C ILE A 84 -5.31 -8.19 5.11
N ARG A 85 -6.27 -7.89 6.00
CA ARG A 85 -7.54 -7.27 5.61
C ARG A 85 -7.27 -5.90 5.01
N VAL A 86 -7.97 -5.60 3.92
CA VAL A 86 -7.98 -4.28 3.28
C VAL A 86 -9.36 -3.68 3.51
N CYS A 87 -9.42 -2.48 4.08
CA CYS A 87 -10.69 -1.78 4.29
C CYS A 87 -11.42 -1.58 2.95
N THR A 88 -12.75 -1.61 2.96
CA THR A 88 -13.59 -1.47 1.76
C THR A 88 -13.39 -0.12 1.06
N THR A 89 -13.07 0.93 1.81
CA THR A 89 -12.64 2.24 1.29
C THR A 89 -11.45 2.11 0.33
N ILE A 90 -10.41 1.35 0.73
CA ILE A 90 -9.20 1.12 -0.09
C ILE A 90 -9.51 0.21 -1.28
N ASN A 91 -10.41 -0.77 -1.10
CA ASN A 91 -10.81 -1.71 -2.14
C ASN A 91 -11.46 -1.02 -3.36
N SER A 92 -12.14 0.11 -3.16
CA SER A 92 -12.80 0.87 -4.23
C SER A 92 -11.86 1.66 -5.16
N LEU A 93 -10.58 1.76 -4.79
CA LEU A 93 -9.61 2.63 -5.47
C LEU A 93 -8.89 1.90 -6.61
N HIS A 94 -8.77 2.54 -7.77
CA HIS A 94 -8.19 1.92 -8.97
C HIS A 94 -6.73 2.31 -9.23
N SER A 95 -6.22 3.36 -8.57
CA SER A 95 -4.83 3.81 -8.68
C SER A 95 -4.40 4.56 -7.41
N TYR A 96 -3.24 4.20 -6.87
CA TYR A 96 -2.72 4.74 -5.61
C TYR A 96 -1.38 5.46 -5.84
N ALA A 97 -1.25 6.68 -5.30
CA ALA A 97 0.02 7.12 -4.74
C ALA A 97 0.02 6.69 -3.29
N CYS A 98 1.14 6.18 -2.78
CA CYS A 98 1.27 5.94 -1.36
C CYS A 98 2.61 6.45 -0.87
N ILE A 99 2.61 6.93 0.37
CA ILE A 99 3.80 7.37 1.06
C ILE A 99 3.77 6.86 2.49
N CYS A 100 4.92 6.40 2.98
CA CYS A 100 5.09 6.04 4.37
C CYS A 100 5.61 7.28 5.12
N VAL A 101 4.86 7.74 6.12
CA VAL A 101 5.19 8.86 6.99
C VAL A 101 5.25 8.32 8.41
N ASP A 102 6.45 8.28 8.97
CA ASP A 102 6.73 7.64 10.25
C ASP A 102 6.23 6.19 10.26
N ASP A 103 5.14 5.89 10.97
CA ASP A 103 4.51 4.57 11.06
C ASP A 103 3.18 4.47 10.28
N PHE A 104 2.80 5.54 9.57
CA PHE A 104 1.54 5.62 8.82
C PHE A 104 1.76 5.48 7.31
N ILE A 105 0.90 4.69 6.66
CA ILE A 105 0.84 4.64 5.20
C ILE A 105 -0.29 5.55 4.75
N LEU A 106 0.08 6.64 4.08
CA LEU A 106 -0.87 7.57 3.49
C LEU A 106 -1.17 7.14 2.06
N PHE A 107 -2.42 6.74 1.81
CA PHE A 107 -2.94 6.49 0.47
C PHE A 107 -3.47 7.79 -0.13
N LEU A 108 -2.75 8.31 -1.11
CA LEU A 108 -3.14 9.48 -1.90
C LEU A 108 -3.90 8.97 -3.12
N TRP A 109 -5.22 8.90 -2.99
CA TRP A 109 -6.14 8.76 -4.10
C TRP A 109 -6.79 10.12 -4.34
N MET A 110 -6.69 10.63 -5.57
CA MET A 110 -7.08 12.01 -5.81
C MET A 110 -8.55 12.09 -6.19
N ARG A 111 -9.40 12.45 -5.21
CA ARG A 111 -10.63 13.21 -5.47
C ARG A 111 -10.45 14.61 -4.86
N LEU A 112 -9.55 15.40 -5.45
CA LEU A 112 -9.52 16.85 -5.18
C LEU A 112 -10.87 17.41 -5.64
N ALA A 113 -11.57 18.10 -4.74
CA ALA A 113 -12.86 18.69 -5.04
C ALA A 113 -12.74 19.69 -6.22
N SER A 114 -13.41 19.37 -7.36
CA SER A 114 -13.70 20.20 -8.57
C SER A 114 -12.61 20.40 -9.65
N PRO A 115 -12.96 20.48 -10.96
CA PRO A 115 -13.95 19.74 -11.72
C PRO A 115 -13.24 18.95 -12.84
N LEU A 116 -12.18 18.21 -12.56
CA LEU A 116 -11.79 17.10 -13.43
C LEU A 116 -10.98 16.11 -12.59
N PRO A 117 -11.53 14.95 -12.23
CA PRO A 117 -10.75 13.88 -11.63
C PRO A 117 -9.86 13.30 -12.73
N ILE A 118 -8.74 13.96 -12.99
CA ILE A 118 -7.72 13.41 -13.87
C ILE A 118 -7.11 12.25 -13.11
N ALA A 119 -7.37 11.03 -13.60
CA ALA A 119 -6.78 9.83 -13.06
C ALA A 119 -5.27 9.90 -13.26
N ILE A 120 -4.53 10.26 -12.20
CA ILE A 120 -3.07 10.27 -12.23
C ILE A 120 -2.62 8.82 -12.12
N ALA A 121 -2.09 8.28 -13.22
CA ALA A 121 -1.50 6.96 -13.24
C ALA A 121 -0.02 7.03 -12.87
N ASN A 122 0.51 5.92 -12.32
CA ASN A 122 1.93 5.75 -12.01
C ASN A 122 2.51 6.83 -11.09
N CYS A 123 1.74 7.24 -10.09
CA CYS A 123 2.17 8.27 -9.16
C CYS A 123 3.15 7.73 -8.08
N VAL A 124 4.13 8.56 -7.78
CA VAL A 124 5.15 8.40 -6.75
C VAL A 124 5.01 9.57 -5.80
N ALA A 125 4.98 9.30 -4.50
CA ALA A 125 4.95 10.33 -3.47
C ALA A 125 6.25 10.28 -2.67
N VAL A 126 6.84 11.45 -2.43
CA VAL A 126 8.12 11.61 -1.71
C VAL A 126 7.99 12.76 -0.70
N LEU A 127 8.59 12.61 0.48
CA LEU A 127 8.65 13.67 1.49
C LEU A 127 9.79 14.65 1.17
N SER A 128 9.60 15.92 1.50
CA SER A 128 10.71 16.87 1.58
C SER A 128 11.67 16.47 2.71
N GLU A 129 12.93 16.92 2.64
CA GLU A 129 13.97 16.60 3.61
C GLU A 129 13.59 16.97 5.06
N ASP A 130 12.85 18.06 5.22
CA ASP A 130 12.32 18.55 6.50
C ASP A 130 10.99 17.90 6.91
N ASN A 131 10.49 16.92 6.15
CA ASN A 131 9.17 16.31 6.27
C ASN A 131 8.00 17.32 6.28
N ALA A 132 8.19 18.57 5.85
CA ALA A 132 7.12 19.57 5.86
C ALA A 132 6.12 19.38 4.71
N PHE A 133 6.56 18.81 3.59
CA PHE A 133 5.80 18.69 2.36
C PHE A 133 5.80 17.28 1.80
N VAL A 134 4.67 16.92 1.20
CA VAL A 134 4.54 15.74 0.34
C VAL A 134 4.56 16.21 -1.11
N HIS A 135 5.48 15.64 -1.89
CA HIS A 135 5.61 15.85 -3.32
C HIS A 135 5.04 14.63 -4.04
N ILE A 136 3.97 14.81 -4.82
CA ILE A 136 3.36 13.77 -5.64
C ILE A 136 3.74 14.03 -7.08
N LEU A 137 4.45 13.08 -7.68
CA LEU A 137 4.85 13.09 -9.09
C LEU A 137 4.06 12.00 -9.80
N GLY A 138 3.52 12.27 -10.97
CA GLY A 138 2.79 11.26 -11.74
C GLY A 138 2.54 11.68 -13.17
N PHE A 139 1.73 10.89 -13.87
CA PHE A 139 1.37 11.14 -15.26
C PHE A 139 -0.14 11.28 -15.39
N ALA A 140 -0.55 12.26 -16.20
CA ALA A 140 -1.92 12.44 -16.65
C ALA A 140 -1.92 12.55 -18.17
N GLU A 141 -2.48 11.53 -18.82
CA GLU A 141 -2.63 11.38 -20.29
C GLU A 141 -1.38 11.71 -21.12
N VAL A 142 -0.99 12.99 -21.23
CA VAL A 142 0.11 13.52 -22.05
C VAL A 142 1.08 14.41 -21.27
N ALA A 143 0.90 14.62 -19.96
CA ALA A 143 1.72 15.50 -19.15
C ALA A 143 2.21 14.85 -17.85
N SER A 144 3.43 15.22 -17.45
CA SER A 144 3.88 15.00 -16.08
C SER A 144 3.19 16.01 -15.17
N ILE A 145 2.68 15.53 -14.03
CA ILE A 145 2.10 16.36 -12.99
C ILE A 145 2.99 16.31 -11.75
N HIS A 146 3.23 17.47 -11.15
CA HIS A 146 3.81 17.62 -9.83
C HIS A 146 2.84 18.37 -8.92
N ILE A 147 2.48 17.75 -7.79
CA ILE A 147 1.70 18.36 -6.73
C ILE A 147 2.59 18.48 -5.49
N LYS A 148 2.58 19.65 -4.85
CA LYS A 148 3.20 19.87 -3.55
C LYS A 148 2.12 20.25 -2.55
N THR A 149 2.01 19.50 -1.46
CA THR A 149 1.08 19.77 -0.37
C THR A 149 1.77 19.68 0.98
N LYS A 150 1.26 20.34 2.03
CA LYS A 150 1.83 20.23 3.38
C LYS A 150 1.45 18.90 3.99
N LEU A 151 2.40 18.28 4.70
CA LEU A 151 2.16 17.01 5.37
C LEU A 151 1.06 17.13 6.44
N LYS A 152 1.06 18.22 7.23
CA LYS A 152 0.05 18.48 8.27
C LYS A 152 -1.37 18.52 7.72
N ASP A 153 -1.57 19.10 6.54
CA ASP A 153 -2.88 19.19 5.89
C ASP A 153 -3.36 17.80 5.43
N CYS A 154 -2.44 16.91 5.07
CA CYS A 154 -2.75 15.51 4.80
C CYS A 154 -3.08 14.76 6.10
N MET A 155 -2.30 14.92 7.16
CA MET A 155 -2.51 14.21 8.44
C MET A 155 -3.85 14.54 9.10
N GLY A 156 -4.25 15.82 9.12
CA GLY A 156 -5.56 16.19 9.68
C GLY A 156 -6.74 15.52 8.94
N ARG A 157 -6.59 15.21 7.64
CA ARG A 157 -7.58 14.44 6.88
C ARG A 157 -7.51 12.95 7.18
N ILE A 158 -6.31 12.41 7.46
CA ILE A 158 -6.13 11.01 7.86
C ILE A 158 -6.84 10.75 9.18
N GLU A 159 -6.65 11.59 10.20
CA GLU A 159 -7.29 11.39 11.51
C GLU A 159 -8.81 11.32 11.39
N GLN A 160 -9.40 12.22 10.60
CA GLN A 160 -10.82 12.19 10.30
C GLN A 160 -11.23 10.88 9.60
N TRP A 161 -10.51 10.47 8.56
CA TRP A 161 -10.80 9.23 7.83
C TRP A 161 -10.59 7.98 8.67
N VAL A 162 -9.59 7.93 9.55
CA VAL A 162 -9.37 6.79 10.45
C VAL A 162 -10.54 6.61 11.40
N SER A 163 -11.11 7.71 11.90
CA SER A 163 -12.35 7.64 12.70
C SER A 163 -13.53 7.13 11.87
N GLU A 164 -13.73 7.65 10.66
CA GLU A 164 -14.82 7.24 9.77
C GLU A 164 -14.68 5.76 9.32
N ASP A 165 -13.47 5.32 8.94
CA ASP A 165 -13.20 3.93 8.53
C ASP A 165 -13.36 2.95 9.69
N LYS A 166 -13.03 3.35 10.93
CA LYS A 166 -13.25 2.50 12.11
C LYS A 166 -14.74 2.24 12.33
N GLU A 167 -15.57 3.27 12.22
CA GLU A 167 -17.02 3.11 12.31
C GLU A 167 -17.56 2.19 11.20
N ILE A 168 -17.03 2.30 9.97
CA ILE A 168 -17.39 1.41 8.86
C ILE A 168 -17.01 -0.04 9.17
N ILE A 169 -15.79 -0.29 9.67
CA ILE A 169 -15.34 -1.65 10.02
C ILE A 169 -16.21 -2.25 11.13
N ASP A 170 -16.51 -1.49 12.17
CA ASP A 170 -17.36 -1.95 13.28
C ASP A 170 -18.78 -2.32 12.76
N ILE A 171 -19.32 -1.54 11.81
CA ILE A 171 -20.62 -1.85 11.16
C ILE A 171 -20.52 -3.09 10.28
N GLU A 172 -19.44 -3.25 9.51
CA GLU A 172 -19.21 -4.44 8.67
C GLU A 172 -19.13 -5.72 9.51
N ASP A 173 -18.40 -5.67 10.62
CA ASP A 173 -18.23 -6.82 11.51
C ASP A 173 -19.57 -7.20 12.16
N VAL A 174 -20.35 -6.22 12.61
CA VAL A 174 -21.73 -6.46 13.10
C VAL A 174 -22.63 -7.05 12.01
N ASN A 175 -22.51 -6.59 10.77
CA ASN A 175 -23.30 -7.14 9.66
C ASN A 175 -22.92 -8.59 9.34
N ILE A 176 -21.64 -8.94 9.39
CA ILE A 176 -21.17 -10.32 9.20
C ILE A 176 -21.75 -11.22 10.30
N GLU A 177 -21.65 -10.81 11.56
CA GLU A 177 -22.23 -11.54 12.70
C GLU A 177 -23.74 -11.73 12.53
N LEU A 178 -24.46 -10.68 12.08
CA LEU A 178 -25.90 -10.74 11.86
C LEU A 178 -26.28 -11.73 10.74
N GLU A 179 -25.53 -11.78 9.65
CA GLU A 179 -25.76 -12.71 8.54
C GLU A 179 -25.44 -14.16 8.94
N GLU A 180 -24.38 -14.39 9.72
CA GLU A 180 -24.08 -15.72 10.29
C GLU A 180 -25.20 -16.20 11.22
N MET A 181 -25.74 -15.31 12.06
CA MET A 181 -26.88 -15.62 12.91
C MET A 181 -28.14 -15.97 12.10
N LYS A 182 -28.44 -15.24 11.02
CA LYS A 182 -29.57 -15.54 10.12
C LYS A 182 -29.42 -16.89 9.43
N GLN A 183 -28.22 -17.21 8.92
CA GLN A 183 -27.96 -18.50 8.30
C GLN A 183 -28.15 -19.65 9.30
N ASN A 184 -27.72 -19.49 10.55
CA ASN A 184 -27.92 -20.51 11.60
C ASN A 184 -29.41 -20.73 11.97
N LEU A 185 -30.24 -19.68 11.85
CA LEU A 185 -31.69 -19.75 12.07
C LEU A 185 -32.44 -20.46 10.93
N ASP A 186 -31.95 -20.39 9.69
CA ASP A 186 -32.55 -21.08 8.54
C ASP A 186 -32.18 -22.58 8.47
N ILE A 187 -31.09 -23.01 9.11
CA ILE A 187 -30.67 -24.43 9.15
C ILE A 187 -31.47 -25.25 10.19
N THR A 188 -32.24 -24.59 11.07
CA THR A 188 -33.05 -25.25 12.12
C THR A 188 -34.51 -25.56 11.72
N LYS A 189 -34.82 -25.60 10.42
CA LYS A 189 -36.14 -25.96 9.88
C LYS A 189 -36.18 -27.32 9.19
#